data_AF-A0A0V0RAZ1-F1
#
_entry.id   AF-A0A0V0RAZ1-F1
#
_cell.length_a   1.000
_cell.length_b   1.000
_cell.length_c   1.000
_cell.angle_alpha   90.00
_cell.angle_beta   90.00
_cell.angle_gamma   90.00
#
_symmetry.space_group_name_H-M   'P 1'
#
loop_
_entity.id
_entity.type
_entity.pdbx_description
1 polymer ?
#
loop_
_entity_poly.entity_id
_entity_poly.type
_entity_poly.pdbx_seq_one_letter_code
_entity_poly.pdbx_strand_id
1 'polypeptide(L)' 'MDSHKEMSAPVVEGNDAVTGHIISTTIGGKNGEPKRTISYMAERAVGTGSFGIVFQAKCLETGETVAIKKVLQDR' A
#
# COMPACT_ATOMS: atom_id res chain seq x y z
N MET A 1 14.87 38.87 -21.05
CA MET A 1 13.68 38.09 -21.43
C MET A 1 14.17 36.64 -21.49
N ASP A 2 13.75 35.70 -20.64
CA ASP A 2 12.43 35.52 -20.05
C ASP A 2 12.49 34.88 -18.66
N SER A 3 11.53 35.32 -17.85
CA SER A 3 11.38 35.07 -16.43
C SER A 3 10.80 33.69 -16.13
N HIS A 4 11.20 33.17 -14.96
CA HIS A 4 10.37 32.43 -14.00
C HIS A 4 8.87 32.40 -14.32
N LYS A 5 8.24 31.21 -14.33
CA LYS A 5 7.00 30.89 -13.58
C LYS A 5 6.32 29.60 -14.10
N GLU A 6 6.22 28.64 -13.19
CA GLU A 6 5.12 27.67 -12.98
C GLU A 6 4.61 26.81 -14.16
N MET A 7 4.75 25.50 -13.99
CA MET A 7 3.56 24.70 -13.73
C MET A 7 3.95 23.50 -12.87
N SER A 8 3.86 23.65 -11.55
CA SER A 8 3.51 22.50 -10.71
C SER A 8 2.20 22.00 -11.26
N ALA A 9 2.18 20.83 -11.88
CA ALA A 9 0.93 20.12 -12.07
C ALA A 9 0.61 19.49 -10.70
N PRO A 10 -0.38 19.98 -9.94
CA PRO A 10 -0.98 19.15 -8.92
C PRO A 10 -1.76 18.10 -9.68
N VAL A 11 -1.11 17.00 -10.06
CA VAL A 11 -1.83 15.77 -10.41
C VAL A 11 -2.33 15.20 -9.08
N VAL A 12 -3.38 15.82 -8.56
CA VAL A 12 -4.29 15.20 -7.62
C VAL A 12 -5.08 14.17 -8.43
N GLU A 13 -4.46 13.03 -8.67
CA GLU A 13 -5.18 11.81 -9.05
C GLU A 13 -5.30 10.96 -7.78
N GLY A 14 -6.50 10.98 -7.21
CA GLY A 14 -6.82 10.49 -5.88
C GLY A 14 -6.43 9.02 -5.66
N ASN A 15 -5.37 8.80 -4.87
CA ASN A 15 -5.02 7.46 -4.42
C ASN A 15 -4.46 7.38 -2.98
N ASP A 16 -4.59 8.44 -2.19
CA ASP A 16 -4.06 8.51 -0.81
C ASP A 16 -4.92 7.80 0.24
N ALA A 17 -6.06 7.22 -0.15
CA ALA A 17 -7.01 6.68 0.81
C ALA A 17 -6.63 5.32 1.41
N VAL A 18 -5.42 4.78 1.25
CA VAL A 18 -5.08 3.49 1.91
C VAL A 18 -4.65 3.68 3.37
N THR A 19 -4.22 4.88 3.77
CA THR A 19 -3.85 5.13 5.17
C THR A 19 -5.07 4.96 6.07
N GLY A 20 -5.01 4.02 7.01
CA GLY A 20 -6.12 3.62 7.88
C GLY A 20 -7.00 2.48 7.32
N HIS A 21 -6.77 2.03 6.09
CA HIS A 21 -7.46 0.86 5.54
C HIS A 21 -6.87 -0.45 6.08
N ILE A 22 -7.75 -1.41 6.31
CA ILE A 22 -7.38 -2.79 6.61
C ILE A 22 -7.24 -3.57 5.29
N ILE A 23 -6.06 -4.13 5.08
CA ILE A 23 -5.75 -5.05 3.99
C ILE A 23 -5.84 -6.46 4.56
N SER A 24 -6.83 -7.24 4.12
CA SER A 24 -7.00 -8.62 4.57
C SER A 24 -6.64 -9.59 3.45
N THR A 25 -5.83 -10.59 3.77
CA THR A 25 -5.47 -11.68 2.83
C THR A 25 -5.66 -13.04 3.50
N THR A 26 -6.11 -14.02 2.73
CA THR A 26 -6.26 -15.39 3.22
C THR A 26 -5.05 -16.21 2.79
N ILE A 27 -4.27 -16.65 3.78
CA ILE A 27 -3.17 -17.58 3.55
C ILE A 27 -3.74 -19.01 3.57
N GLY A 28 -3.50 -19.74 2.49
CA GLY A 28 -3.80 -21.16 2.42
C GLY A 28 -3.02 -21.91 3.50
N GLY A 29 -3.70 -22.75 4.28
CA GLY A 29 -3.03 -23.62 5.24
C GLY A 29 -2.15 -24.65 4.53
N LYS A 30 -1.03 -25.01 5.14
CA LYS A 30 -0.12 -26.06 4.67
C LYS A 30 -0.42 -27.36 5.40
N ASN A 31 -0.28 -28.50 4.74
CA ASN A 31 -0.40 -29.84 5.36
C ASN A 31 -1.72 -30.12 6.09
N GLY A 32 -2.85 -29.61 5.59
CA GLY A 32 -4.17 -29.82 6.19
C GLY A 32 -4.56 -28.79 7.26
N GLU A 33 -3.69 -27.82 7.57
CA GLU A 33 -4.06 -26.69 8.41
C GLU A 33 -5.21 -25.88 7.78
N PRO A 34 -6.09 -25.28 8.59
CA PRO A 34 -7.13 -24.39 8.09
C PRO A 34 -6.51 -23.14 7.45
N LYS A 35 -7.23 -22.57 6.48
CA LYS A 35 -6.89 -21.25 5.94
C LYS A 35 -6.93 -20.22 7.06
N ARG A 36 -5.97 -19.30 7.06
CA ARG A 36 -5.90 -18.22 8.05
C ARG A 36 -6.04 -16.88 7.33
N THR A 37 -6.91 -16.03 7.84
CA THR A 37 -6.98 -14.63 7.40
C THR A 37 -5.96 -13.84 8.20
N ILE A 38 -5.15 -13.04 7.51
CA ILE A 38 -4.21 -12.10 8.11
C ILE A 38 -4.61 -10.70 7.68
N SER A 39 -4.67 -9.77 8.64
CA SER A 39 -5.07 -8.39 8.45
C SER A 39 -3.91 -7.44 8.74
N TYR A 40 -3.75 -6.44 7.87
CA TYR A 40 -2.74 -5.41 7.99
C TYR A 40 -3.38 -4.04 8.02
N MET A 41 -2.97 -3.18 8.93
CA MET A 41 -3.34 -1.78 8.92
C MET A 41 -2.28 -0.98 8.20
N ALA A 42 -2.63 -0.35 7.07
CA ALA A 42 -1.71 0.55 6.39
C ALA A 42 -1.61 1.87 7.16
N GLU A 43 -0.41 2.21 7.63
CA GLU A 43 -0.18 3.35 8.52
C GLU A 43 0.21 4.61 7.74
N ARG A 44 0.98 4.46 6.66
CA ARG A 44 1.37 5.57 5.77
C ARG A 44 2.02 5.07 4.48
N ALA A 45 1.97 5.88 3.43
CA ALA A 45 2.83 5.69 2.26
C ALA A 45 4.30 6.03 2.61
N VAL A 46 5.24 5.18 2.17
CA VAL A 46 6.68 5.35 2.43
C VAL A 46 7.53 5.34 1.16
N GLY A 47 6.94 5.07 0.00
CA GLY A 47 7.66 5.14 -1.27
C GLY A 47 6.72 5.06 -2.46
N THR A 48 7.14 5.69 -3.56
CA THR A 48 6.46 5.66 -4.85
C THR A 48 7.46 5.26 -5.92
N GLY A 49 7.08 4.34 -6.81
CA GLY A 49 7.89 3.96 -7.96
C GLY A 49 7.02 3.69 -9.18
N SER A 50 7.64 3.40 -10.32
CA SER A 50 6.94 3.13 -11.59
C SER A 50 5.88 2.04 -11.47
N PHE A 51 6.13 1.04 -10.62
CA PHE A 51 5.24 -0.10 -10.42
C PHE A 51 4.13 0.13 -9.38
N GLY A 52 4.09 1.29 -8.69
CA GLY A 52 3.07 1.61 -7.70
C GLY A 52 3.62 2.16 -6.39
N ILE A 53 2.85 2.02 -5.31
CA ILE A 53 3.06 2.68 -4.02
C ILE A 53 3.41 1.64 -2.94
N VAL A 54 4.36 1.96 -2.07
CA VAL A 54 4.72 1.16 -0.89
C VAL A 54 4.16 1.84 0.35
N PHE A 55 3.45 1.06 1.17
CA PHE A 55 2.93 1.45 2.47
C PHE A 55 3.73 0.78 3.58
N GLN A 56 4.04 1.54 4.63
CA GLN A 56 4.35 0.95 5.93
C GLN A 56 3.03 0.54 6.56
N ALA A 57 2.97 -0.70 7.06
CA ALA A 57 1.77 -1.28 7.65
C ALA A 57 2.13 -2.10 8.88
N LYS A 58 1.14 -2.36 9.73
CA LYS A 58 1.27 -3.24 10.90
C LYS A 58 0.43 -4.49 10.71
N CYS A 59 1.05 -5.66 10.87
CA CYS A 59 0.35 -6.93 10.99
C CYS A 59 -0.47 -6.92 12.29
N LEU A 60 -1.78 -7.17 12.22
CA LEU A 60 -2.64 -7.10 13.39
C LEU A 60 -2.53 -8.35 14.28
N GLU A 61 -2.09 -9.46 13.72
CA GLU A 61 -1.93 -10.74 14.41
C GLU A 61 -0.59 -10.83 15.15
N THR A 62 0.48 -10.27 14.60
CA THR A 62 1.83 -10.34 15.19
C THR A 62 2.31 -9.01 15.78
N GLY A 63 1.70 -7.89 15.37
CA GLY A 63 2.14 -6.55 15.72
C GLY A 63 3.39 -6.08 14.96
N GLU A 64 3.92 -6.89 14.04
CA GLU A 64 5.13 -6.56 13.29
C GLU A 64 4.87 -5.50 12.22
N THR A 65 5.83 -4.60 12.05
CA THR A 65 5.83 -3.61 10.97
C THR A 65 6.33 -4.24 9.68
N VAL A 66 5.56 -4.10 8.60
CA VAL A 66 5.82 -4.63 7.27
C VAL A 66 5.73 -3.54 6.21
N ALA A 67 6.27 -3.81 5.02
CA ALA A 67 6.06 -2.99 3.83
C ALA A 67 5.09 -3.70 2.87
N ILE A 68 4.03 -3.02 2.43
CA ILE A 68 3.05 -3.53 1.46
C ILE A 68 3.14 -2.70 0.19
N LYS A 69 3.48 -3.34 -0.93
CA LYS A 69 3.52 -2.68 -2.24
C LYS A 69 2.21 -2.89 -2.98
N LYS A 70 1.44 -1.81 -3.16
CA LYS A 70 0.26 -1.77 -4.03
C LYS A 70 0.73 -1.57 -5.47
N VAL A 71 0.55 -2.59 -6.30
CA VAL A 71 0.84 -2.55 -7.74
C VAL A 71 -0.44 -2.58 -8.55
N LEU A 72 -0.44 -1.94 -9.72
CA LEU A 72 -1.44 -2.23 -10.73
C LEU A 72 -1.12 -3.61 -11.31
N GLN A 73 -2.14 -4.43 -11.48
CA GLN A 73 -2.04 -5.70 -12.17
C GLN A 73 -2.79 -5.56 -13.49
N ASP A 74 -2.10 -5.88 -14.59
CA ASP A 74 -2.77 -6.09 -15.86
C ASP A 74 -3.73 -7.29 -15.75
N ARG A 75 -4.81 -7.26 -16.53
CA ARG A 75 -5.81 -8.33 -16.57
C ARG A 75 -5.36 -9.49 -17.45
#